data_AF-A0A952WSZ6-F1
#
_entry.id   AF-A0A952WSZ6-F1
#
_cell.length_a   1.000
_cell.length_b   1.000
_cell.length_c   1.000
_cell.angle_alpha   90.00
_cell.angle_beta   90.00
_cell.angle_gamma   90.00
#
_symmetry.space_group_name_H-M   'P 1'
#
loop_
_entity.id
_entity.type
_entity.pdbx_description
1 polymer ?
#
loop_
_entity_poly.entity_id
_entity_poly.type
_entity_poly.pdbx_seq_one_letter_code
_entity_poly.pdbx_strand_id
1 'polypeptide(L)'
;MTNQPRRENWAVVGRNAGRLTAGASALLSLAMMTGCPKPPPPPEPEPEYVPPPPAPTEVSLSDLLQEMKADPRVQFADNIVTYDEPFARAMINLADAIARGDDGKLQGMLDARAGSHLVSLVEEGSWADSTQPIEAVRIVYAGSYDGGAISGGMAAGMSGAMSQMLEVIRQGLDAGGGEGIFEYISKQMAGQVTPEQIEEARKKYEQYSSLKPDEFVQKLQEEMAKVAEAMPEMPALDLSALAGGAATHGVLIAVQDARGAYLLGWGASQTGDDWTFSNAPAAEGERPRASAWDGIGLLGFQYTTMNAGALFDDLFADLPGVLPGADSPGSSDPGSPSSEPGREPGRKNTPSGPVNIPGGS
;
A
#
# COMPACT_ATOMS: atom_id res chain seq x y z
N MET A 1 -52.44 -17.57 5.63
CA MET A 1 -51.26 -18.42 5.35
C MET A 1 -50.18 -18.03 6.35
N THR A 2 -50.01 -18.85 7.38
CA THR A 2 -49.21 -18.59 8.58
C THR A 2 -47.85 -19.27 8.45
N ASN A 3 -46.77 -18.48 8.46
CA ASN A 3 -45.38 -18.98 8.48
C ASN A 3 -44.94 -19.24 9.93
N GLN A 4 -44.54 -20.47 10.21
CA GLN A 4 -43.87 -20.87 11.46
C GLN A 4 -42.37 -20.53 11.41
N PRO A 5 -41.75 -20.14 12.54
CA PRO A 5 -40.30 -20.03 12.66
C PRO A 5 -39.66 -21.37 13.06
N ARG A 6 -38.62 -21.79 12.31
CA ARG A 6 -37.73 -22.91 12.66
C ARG A 6 -36.78 -22.46 13.78
N ARG A 7 -36.85 -23.14 14.92
CA ARG A 7 -35.81 -23.20 15.95
C ARG A 7 -35.00 -24.49 15.76
N GLU A 8 -33.83 -24.52 16.42
CA GLU A 8 -32.98 -25.68 16.76
C GLU A 8 -31.75 -25.92 15.87
N ASN A 9 -30.56 -25.55 16.37
CA ASN A 9 -29.54 -26.49 16.87
C ASN A 9 -28.15 -25.83 16.97
N TRP A 10 -27.76 -25.42 18.19
CA TRP A 10 -26.36 -25.18 18.55
C TRP A 10 -26.09 -25.76 19.93
N ALA A 11 -25.44 -26.92 19.96
CA ALA A 11 -24.82 -27.47 21.16
C ALA A 11 -23.75 -28.51 20.76
N VAL A 12 -22.48 -28.10 20.67
CA VAL A 12 -21.35 -28.98 20.99
C VAL A 12 -20.25 -28.14 21.64
N VAL A 13 -20.23 -28.16 22.97
CA VAL A 13 -19.09 -27.75 23.80
C VAL A 13 -18.32 -29.04 24.15
N GLY A 14 -17.07 -29.15 23.74
CA GLY A 14 -16.14 -30.20 24.17
C GLY A 14 -14.74 -29.61 24.28
N ARG A 15 -14.30 -29.23 25.49
CA ARG A 15 -13.39 -30.03 26.35
C ARG A 15 -12.18 -30.60 25.60
N ASN A 16 -11.06 -29.88 25.64
CA ASN A 16 -9.73 -30.48 25.57
C ASN A 16 -8.90 -30.01 26.77
N ALA A 17 -8.89 -30.86 27.79
CA ALA A 17 -8.02 -30.78 28.94
C ALA A 17 -6.85 -31.75 28.74
N GLY A 18 -5.63 -31.25 28.94
CA GLY A 18 -4.51 -31.98 29.51
C GLY A 18 -3.80 -33.02 28.64
N ARG A 19 -2.51 -32.77 28.40
CA ARG A 19 -1.45 -33.78 28.62
C ARG A 19 -0.09 -33.09 28.70
N LEU A 20 0.34 -32.86 29.94
CA LEU A 20 1.74 -32.76 30.36
C LEU A 20 2.41 -34.12 30.11
N THR A 21 3.46 -34.15 29.29
CA THR A 21 4.43 -35.25 29.29
C THR A 21 5.82 -34.67 29.54
N ALA A 22 6.29 -34.88 30.77
CA ALA A 22 7.68 -34.87 31.14
C ALA A 22 8.39 -36.10 30.55
N GLY A 23 9.60 -35.92 30.03
CA GLY A 23 10.51 -37.00 29.64
C GLY A 23 11.87 -36.40 29.33
N ALA A 24 12.77 -36.35 30.30
CA ALA A 24 13.70 -37.43 30.67
C ALA A 24 15.06 -37.21 30.00
N SER A 25 16.00 -36.73 30.81
CA SER A 25 17.43 -36.70 30.56
C SER A 25 17.95 -38.08 30.17
N ALA A 26 18.78 -38.13 29.13
CA ALA A 26 19.60 -39.29 28.81
C ALA A 26 21.06 -38.86 28.61
N LEU A 27 21.85 -39.35 29.55
CA LEU A 27 23.30 -39.36 29.72
C LEU A 27 24.14 -39.54 28.45
N LEU A 28 25.13 -38.65 28.34
CA LEU A 28 26.56 -38.93 28.19
C LEU A 28 26.95 -40.41 27.97
N SER A 29 27.52 -40.70 26.81
CA SER A 29 28.37 -41.89 26.58
C SER A 29 29.51 -41.53 25.64
N LEU A 30 30.64 -41.15 26.24
CA LEU A 30 31.89 -40.86 25.56
C LEU A 30 32.66 -42.19 25.38
N ALA A 31 32.50 -42.82 24.22
CA ALA A 31 33.26 -44.01 23.83
C ALA A 31 34.43 -43.62 22.91
N MET A 32 35.63 -43.52 23.47
CA MET A 32 36.89 -43.36 22.73
C MET A 32 37.29 -44.71 22.12
N MET A 33 36.80 -45.01 20.91
CA MET A 33 37.23 -46.15 20.11
C MET A 33 38.42 -45.74 19.23
N THR A 34 39.59 -46.31 19.50
CA THR A 34 40.77 -46.28 18.62
C THR A 34 40.48 -47.12 17.37
N GLY A 35 39.89 -46.49 16.35
CA GLY A 35 39.53 -47.12 15.08
C GLY A 35 40.56 -46.85 13.98
N CYS A 36 40.85 -47.89 13.20
CA CYS A 36 41.68 -47.88 11.99
C CYS A 36 41.43 -46.65 11.11
N PRO A 37 42.45 -46.11 10.40
CA PRO A 37 42.26 -45.01 9.46
C PRO A 37 41.21 -45.44 8.44
N LYS A 38 40.02 -44.83 8.54
CA LYS A 38 38.91 -45.05 7.62
C LYS A 38 39.42 -44.70 6.22
N PRO A 39 39.27 -45.58 5.22
CA PRO A 39 39.55 -45.24 3.84
C PRO A 39 38.90 -43.89 3.52
N PRO A 40 39.58 -42.98 2.80
CA PRO A 40 38.99 -41.70 2.45
C PRO A 40 37.61 -41.94 1.86
N PRO A 41 36.56 -41.24 2.32
CA PRO A 41 35.22 -41.40 1.77
C PRO A 41 35.31 -41.28 0.25
N PRO A 42 34.56 -42.10 -0.51
CA PRO A 42 34.45 -41.94 -1.95
C PRO A 42 34.18 -40.46 -2.24
N PRO A 43 34.82 -39.88 -3.27
CA PRO A 43 34.54 -38.50 -3.66
C PRO A 43 33.03 -38.35 -3.78
N GLU A 44 32.48 -37.38 -3.04
CA GLU A 44 31.07 -37.06 -3.06
C GLU A 44 30.69 -36.85 -4.53
N PRO A 45 29.65 -37.54 -5.05
CA PRO A 45 29.28 -37.39 -6.45
C PRO A 45 29.10 -35.91 -6.73
N GLU A 46 29.79 -35.40 -7.76
CA GLU A 46 29.65 -33.99 -8.14
C GLU A 46 28.14 -33.69 -8.27
N PRO A 47 27.64 -32.65 -7.58
CA PRO A 47 26.22 -32.32 -7.64
C PRO A 47 25.84 -32.19 -9.11
N GLU A 48 24.87 -32.99 -9.55
CA GLU A 48 24.40 -32.96 -10.93
C GLU A 48 24.06 -31.50 -11.28
N TYR A 49 24.69 -30.97 -12.33
CA TYR A 49 24.39 -29.62 -12.80
C TYR A 49 22.95 -29.58 -13.28
N VAL A 50 22.05 -29.12 -12.41
CA VAL A 50 20.68 -28.79 -12.80
C VAL A 50 20.77 -27.45 -13.52
N PRO A 51 20.46 -27.37 -14.83
CA PRO A 51 20.44 -26.09 -15.52
C PRO A 51 19.46 -25.16 -14.80
N PRO A 52 19.78 -23.84 -14.68
CA PRO A 52 18.88 -22.90 -14.04
C PRO A 52 17.52 -22.94 -14.76
N PRO A 53 16.40 -22.81 -14.03
CA PRO A 53 15.09 -22.73 -14.66
C PRO A 53 15.06 -21.60 -15.69
N PRO A 54 14.35 -21.76 -16.81
CA PRO A 54 14.21 -20.70 -17.80
C PRO A 54 13.61 -19.46 -17.15
N ALA A 55 14.06 -18.28 -17.57
CA ALA A 55 13.52 -17.02 -17.08
C ALA A 55 12.01 -16.92 -17.39
N PRO A 56 11.20 -16.31 -16.52
CA PRO A 56 9.78 -16.05 -16.80
C PRO A 56 9.61 -15.26 -18.11
N THR A 57 8.62 -15.61 -18.90
CA THR A 57 8.29 -14.88 -20.14
C THR A 57 7.54 -13.60 -19.78
N GLU A 58 8.00 -12.47 -20.32
CA GLU A 58 7.30 -11.19 -20.19
C GLU A 58 5.96 -11.20 -20.92
N VAL A 59 4.94 -10.63 -20.29
CA VAL A 59 3.59 -10.54 -20.87
C VAL A 59 3.50 -9.35 -21.83
N SER A 60 3.12 -9.61 -23.08
CA SER A 60 2.92 -8.55 -24.08
C SER A 60 1.61 -7.80 -23.84
N LEU A 61 1.68 -6.66 -23.14
CA LEU A 61 0.51 -5.85 -22.77
C LEU A 61 -0.26 -5.30 -23.98
N SER A 62 0.44 -4.95 -25.06
CA SER A 62 -0.19 -4.49 -26.30
C SER A 62 -1.01 -5.58 -26.98
N ASP A 63 -0.51 -6.82 -26.97
CA ASP A 63 -1.21 -7.95 -27.56
C ASP A 63 -2.44 -8.30 -26.72
N LEU A 64 -2.33 -8.24 -25.39
CA LEU A 64 -3.46 -8.42 -24.48
C LEU A 64 -4.56 -7.36 -24.69
N LEU A 65 -4.23 -6.08 -24.85
CA LEU A 65 -5.23 -5.04 -25.14
C LEU A 65 -6.03 -5.37 -26.41
N GLN A 66 -5.34 -5.82 -27.45
CA GLN A 66 -5.97 -6.19 -28.72
C GLN A 66 -6.82 -7.45 -28.59
N GLU A 67 -6.29 -8.49 -27.93
CA GLU A 67 -6.99 -9.75 -27.67
C GLU A 67 -8.29 -9.53 -26.88
N MET A 68 -8.20 -8.72 -25.82
CA MET A 68 -9.32 -8.38 -24.94
C MET A 68 -10.28 -7.35 -25.54
N LYS A 69 -9.92 -6.73 -26.67
CA LYS A 69 -10.69 -5.64 -27.30
C LYS A 69 -10.98 -4.51 -26.31
N ALA A 70 -9.97 -4.15 -25.53
CA ALA A 70 -10.05 -3.07 -24.56
C ALA A 70 -10.42 -1.74 -25.25
N ASP A 71 -11.02 -0.82 -24.49
CA ASP A 71 -11.34 0.53 -24.97
C ASP A 71 -10.06 1.21 -25.51
N PRO A 72 -10.11 1.85 -26.70
CA PRO A 72 -8.93 2.47 -27.32
C PRO A 72 -8.33 3.61 -26.50
N ARG A 73 -9.03 4.12 -25.49
CA ARG A 73 -8.51 5.12 -24.54
C ARG A 73 -7.59 4.51 -23.49
N VAL A 74 -7.60 3.18 -23.31
CA VAL A 74 -6.72 2.47 -22.38
C VAL A 74 -5.31 2.38 -22.97
N GLN A 75 -4.33 2.84 -22.20
CA GLN A 75 -2.93 2.91 -22.60
C GLN A 75 -2.02 2.48 -21.45
N PHE A 76 -0.79 2.10 -21.77
CA PHE A 76 0.25 1.79 -20.79
C PHE A 76 1.41 2.78 -20.88
N ALA A 77 2.03 3.09 -19.74
CA ALA A 77 3.34 3.69 -19.72
C ALA A 77 4.40 2.72 -20.29
N ASP A 78 5.40 3.26 -20.97
CA ASP A 78 6.40 2.46 -21.70
C ASP A 78 7.28 1.60 -20.76
N ASN A 79 7.31 1.94 -19.48
CA ASN A 79 8.11 1.28 -18.45
C ASN A 79 7.33 0.22 -17.65
N ILE A 80 6.08 -0.10 -18.03
CA ILE A 80 5.29 -1.13 -17.37
C ILE A 80 5.68 -2.49 -17.91
N VAL A 81 6.15 -3.35 -17.00
CA VAL A 81 6.52 -4.74 -17.27
C VAL A 81 5.80 -5.62 -16.27
N THR A 82 5.23 -6.72 -16.73
CA THR A 82 4.63 -7.75 -15.86
C THR A 82 4.91 -9.15 -16.41
N TYR A 83 4.99 -10.10 -15.50
CA TYR A 83 5.18 -11.52 -15.78
C TYR A 83 3.96 -12.36 -15.36
N ASP A 84 2.94 -11.70 -14.79
CA ASP A 84 1.69 -12.32 -14.34
C ASP A 84 0.57 -11.93 -15.33
N GLU A 85 0.22 -12.86 -16.22
CA GLU A 85 -0.81 -12.65 -17.23
C GLU A 85 -2.22 -12.50 -16.62
N PRO A 86 -2.68 -13.34 -15.66
CA PRO A 86 -3.93 -13.10 -14.93
C PRO A 86 -4.03 -11.68 -14.33
N PHE A 87 -2.97 -11.21 -13.67
CA PHE A 87 -2.94 -9.85 -13.13
C PHE A 87 -3.01 -8.79 -14.25
N ALA A 88 -2.28 -9.00 -15.34
CA ALA A 88 -2.30 -8.10 -16.49
C ALA A 88 -3.70 -7.95 -17.09
N ARG A 89 -4.42 -9.07 -17.24
CA ARG A 89 -5.81 -9.07 -17.73
C ARG A 89 -6.74 -8.38 -16.74
N ALA A 90 -6.54 -8.57 -15.44
CA ALA A 90 -7.34 -7.90 -14.41
C ALA A 90 -7.17 -6.37 -14.44
N MET A 91 -5.94 -5.86 -14.51
CA MET A 91 -5.70 -4.41 -14.59
C MET A 91 -6.24 -3.80 -15.90
N ILE A 92 -6.17 -4.52 -17.02
CA ILE A 92 -6.77 -4.10 -18.29
C ILE A 92 -8.29 -4.00 -18.14
N ASN A 93 -8.93 -5.01 -17.53
CA ASN A 93 -10.38 -4.99 -17.30
C ASN A 93 -10.82 -3.85 -16.39
N LEU A 94 -10.05 -3.53 -15.35
CA LEU A 94 -10.27 -2.39 -14.48
C LEU A 94 -10.21 -1.06 -15.26
N ALA A 95 -9.13 -0.84 -16.00
CA ALA A 95 -8.97 0.37 -16.80
C ALA A 95 -10.04 0.50 -17.90
N ASP A 96 -10.40 -0.61 -18.55
CA ASP A 96 -11.46 -0.69 -19.56
C ASP A 96 -12.84 -0.34 -18.99
N ALA A 97 -13.18 -0.87 -17.80
CA ALA A 97 -14.44 -0.54 -17.13
C ALA A 97 -14.53 0.94 -16.76
N ILE A 98 -13.44 1.52 -16.23
CA ILE A 98 -13.36 2.96 -15.92
C ILE A 98 -13.50 3.79 -17.21
N ALA A 99 -12.76 3.45 -18.26
CA ALA A 99 -12.82 4.17 -19.53
C ALA A 99 -14.25 4.19 -20.08
N ARG A 100 -14.92 3.04 -20.09
CA ARG A 100 -16.30 2.89 -20.63
C ARG A 100 -17.38 3.46 -19.70
N GLY A 101 -17.06 3.73 -18.44
CA GLY A 101 -18.07 4.01 -17.42
C GLY A 101 -18.97 2.81 -17.10
N ASP A 102 -18.47 1.57 -17.28
CA ASP A 102 -19.22 0.33 -17.05
C ASP A 102 -19.21 -0.01 -15.55
N ASP A 103 -20.20 0.51 -14.82
CA ASP A 103 -20.35 0.31 -13.38
C ASP A 103 -20.61 -1.15 -13.01
N GLY A 104 -21.38 -1.89 -13.81
CA GLY A 104 -21.68 -3.29 -13.54
C GLY A 104 -20.44 -4.18 -13.63
N LYS A 105 -19.60 -3.97 -14.66
CA LYS A 105 -18.31 -4.66 -14.79
C LYS A 105 -17.36 -4.24 -13.67
N LEU A 106 -17.27 -2.95 -13.37
CA LEU A 106 -16.40 -2.45 -12.31
C LEU A 106 -16.82 -3.00 -10.94
N GLN A 107 -18.11 -2.98 -10.60
CA GLN A 107 -18.60 -3.49 -9.32
C GLN A 107 -18.23 -4.97 -9.10
N GLY A 108 -18.26 -5.79 -10.17
CA GLY A 108 -17.91 -7.21 -10.10
C GLY A 108 -16.43 -7.51 -9.78
N MET A 109 -15.55 -6.52 -9.90
CA MET A 109 -14.11 -6.64 -9.59
C MET A 109 -13.69 -5.88 -8.34
N LEU A 110 -14.60 -5.15 -7.69
CA LEU A 110 -14.30 -4.41 -6.47
C LEU A 110 -14.53 -5.27 -5.22
N ASP A 111 -13.79 -4.97 -4.15
CA ASP A 111 -14.13 -5.48 -2.83
C ASP A 111 -15.47 -4.88 -2.34
N ALA A 112 -15.99 -5.42 -1.23
CA ALA A 112 -17.29 -4.99 -0.71
C ALA A 112 -17.35 -3.49 -0.34
N ARG A 113 -16.21 -2.89 0.05
CA ARG A 113 -16.14 -1.50 0.49
C ARG A 113 -16.05 -0.55 -0.71
N ALA A 114 -15.16 -0.81 -1.64
CA ALA A 114 -15.05 -0.05 -2.88
C ALA A 114 -16.33 -0.20 -3.72
N GLY A 115 -16.91 -1.40 -3.75
CA GLY A 115 -18.18 -1.67 -4.41
C GLY A 115 -19.35 -0.86 -3.83
N SER A 116 -19.45 -0.71 -2.51
CA SER A 116 -20.51 0.10 -1.90
C SER A 116 -20.38 1.60 -2.22
N HIS A 117 -19.15 2.12 -2.28
CA HIS A 117 -18.91 3.49 -2.73
C HIS A 117 -19.31 3.70 -4.19
N LEU A 118 -18.99 2.75 -5.08
CA LEU A 118 -19.41 2.80 -6.47
C LEU A 118 -20.93 2.83 -6.61
N VAL A 119 -21.65 2.00 -5.86
CA VAL A 119 -23.14 1.98 -5.86
C VAL A 119 -23.70 3.36 -5.53
N SER A 120 -23.18 4.03 -4.50
CA SER A 120 -23.62 5.39 -4.16
C SER A 120 -23.36 6.39 -5.30
N LEU A 121 -22.19 6.34 -5.95
CA LEU A 121 -21.89 7.20 -7.10
C LEU A 121 -22.81 6.95 -8.29
N VAL A 122 -23.22 5.71 -8.51
CA VAL A 122 -24.16 5.33 -9.58
C VAL A 122 -25.57 5.81 -9.27
N GLU A 123 -26.05 5.62 -8.04
CA GLU A 123 -27.36 6.07 -7.59
C GLU A 123 -27.52 7.60 -7.66
N GLU A 124 -26.45 8.33 -7.39
CA GLU A 124 -26.40 9.81 -7.47
C GLU A 124 -26.23 10.33 -8.91
N GLY A 125 -25.89 9.47 -9.87
CA GLY A 125 -25.52 9.85 -11.25
C GLY A 125 -24.09 10.39 -11.40
N SER A 126 -23.41 10.66 -10.30
CA SER A 126 -22.02 11.14 -10.23
C SER A 126 -21.03 10.25 -10.99
N TRP A 127 -21.28 8.94 -11.06
CA TRP A 127 -20.44 8.01 -11.83
C TRP A 127 -20.48 8.30 -13.33
N ALA A 128 -21.67 8.45 -13.90
CA ALA A 128 -21.85 8.73 -15.33
C ALA A 128 -21.26 10.10 -15.69
N ASP A 129 -21.53 11.11 -14.85
CA ASP A 129 -21.02 12.48 -15.04
C ASP A 129 -19.49 12.53 -15.01
N SER A 130 -18.86 11.70 -14.16
CA SER A 130 -17.40 11.65 -14.03
C SER A 130 -16.71 10.83 -15.12
N THR A 131 -17.38 9.80 -15.66
CA THR A 131 -16.76 8.88 -16.63
C THR A 131 -17.00 9.27 -18.09
N GLN A 132 -18.11 9.96 -18.38
CA GLN A 132 -18.41 10.46 -19.72
C GLN A 132 -17.31 11.36 -20.34
N PRO A 133 -16.68 12.31 -19.61
CA PRO A 133 -15.68 13.19 -20.19
C PRO A 133 -14.27 12.56 -20.31
N ILE A 134 -14.09 11.29 -19.94
CA ILE A 134 -12.77 10.64 -19.99
C ILE A 134 -12.28 10.51 -21.43
N GLU A 135 -11.12 11.11 -21.68
CA GLU A 135 -10.42 11.10 -22.97
C GLU A 135 -9.30 10.05 -23.02
N ALA A 136 -8.67 9.74 -21.89
CA ALA A 136 -7.64 8.72 -21.79
C ALA A 136 -7.57 8.08 -20.41
N VAL A 137 -7.22 6.78 -20.37
CA VAL A 137 -6.97 6.01 -19.15
C VAL A 137 -5.61 5.35 -19.30
N ARG A 138 -4.61 5.82 -18.56
CA ARG A 138 -3.23 5.34 -18.70
C ARG A 138 -2.77 4.63 -17.43
N ILE A 139 -2.39 3.36 -17.55
CA ILE A 139 -1.78 2.60 -16.47
C ILE A 139 -0.31 3.03 -16.37
N VAL A 140 0.04 3.71 -15.27
CA VAL A 140 1.37 4.32 -15.04
C VAL A 140 2.20 3.60 -13.98
N TYR A 141 1.59 2.63 -13.29
CA TYR A 141 2.27 1.64 -12.46
C TYR A 141 1.42 0.37 -12.39
N ALA A 142 2.09 -0.78 -12.49
CA ALA A 142 1.52 -2.08 -12.18
C ALA A 142 2.64 -2.98 -11.65
N GLY A 143 2.46 -3.56 -10.47
CA GLY A 143 3.49 -4.44 -9.91
C GLY A 143 3.12 -4.98 -8.55
N SER A 144 3.82 -6.05 -8.15
CA SER A 144 3.74 -6.54 -6.77
C SER A 144 4.30 -5.50 -5.82
N TYR A 145 3.72 -5.46 -4.63
CA TYR A 145 4.35 -4.82 -3.49
C TYR A 145 4.41 -5.83 -2.37
N ASP A 146 5.54 -5.87 -1.65
CA ASP A 146 5.59 -6.54 -0.37
C ASP A 146 4.67 -5.74 0.57
N GLY A 147 3.47 -6.29 0.82
CA GLY A 147 2.23 -5.63 1.25
C GLY A 147 2.21 -4.86 2.57
N GLY A 148 3.35 -4.41 3.09
CA GLY A 148 3.37 -3.47 4.22
C GLY A 148 2.92 -2.06 3.85
N ALA A 149 3.09 -1.64 2.59
CA ALA A 149 3.12 -0.21 2.25
C ALA A 149 1.76 0.46 1.95
N ILE A 150 0.63 -0.27 1.87
CA ILE A 150 -0.65 0.34 1.38
C ILE A 150 -1.87 0.09 2.27
N SER A 151 -1.94 -1.01 3.05
CA SER A 151 -3.20 -1.41 3.71
C SER A 151 -3.57 -0.62 4.99
N GLY A 152 -2.94 0.51 5.28
CA GLY A 152 -3.50 1.42 6.28
C GLY A 152 -2.83 2.77 6.24
N GLY A 153 -3.54 3.86 5.98
CA GLY A 153 -2.95 5.22 5.95
C GLY A 153 -2.11 5.60 7.18
N MET A 154 -2.26 4.89 8.31
CA MET A 154 -1.36 4.95 9.47
C MET A 154 -0.31 3.82 9.51
N ALA A 155 -0.68 2.59 9.15
CA ALA A 155 0.21 1.41 9.13
C ALA A 155 1.20 1.40 7.95
N ALA A 156 0.88 2.05 6.84
CA ALA A 156 1.67 2.30 5.64
C ALA A 156 2.68 3.44 5.86
N GLY A 157 2.24 4.51 6.55
CA GLY A 157 3.15 5.53 7.07
C GLY A 157 4.11 4.93 8.10
N MET A 158 3.58 4.10 9.02
CA MET A 158 4.39 3.28 9.91
C MET A 158 5.17 2.20 9.18
N SER A 159 4.75 1.67 8.03
CA SER A 159 5.47 0.64 7.28
C SER A 159 6.57 1.25 6.44
N GLY A 160 6.40 2.43 5.86
CA GLY A 160 7.50 3.20 5.27
C GLY A 160 8.50 3.59 6.34
N ALA A 161 8.03 4.12 7.47
CA ALA A 161 8.86 4.38 8.64
C ALA A 161 9.44 3.09 9.25
N MET A 162 8.75 1.95 9.17
CA MET A 162 9.20 0.65 9.68
C MET A 162 10.10 -0.05 8.67
N SER A 163 10.02 0.24 7.38
CA SER A 163 10.95 -0.20 6.34
C SER A 163 12.24 0.59 6.48
N GLN A 164 12.14 1.90 6.74
CA GLN A 164 13.25 2.75 7.10
C GLN A 164 13.83 2.32 8.47
N MET A 165 12.98 1.95 9.43
CA MET A 165 13.37 1.36 10.71
C MET A 165 13.99 -0.03 10.52
N LEU A 166 13.52 -0.85 9.58
CA LEU A 166 14.02 -2.19 9.27
C LEU A 166 15.36 -2.11 8.55
N GLU A 167 15.56 -1.10 7.71
CA GLU A 167 16.84 -0.75 7.11
C GLU A 167 17.82 -0.24 8.18
N VAL A 168 17.35 0.60 9.12
CA VAL A 168 18.12 1.02 10.31
C VAL A 168 18.42 -0.17 11.24
N ILE A 169 17.47 -1.11 11.40
CA ILE A 169 17.62 -2.35 12.17
C ILE A 169 18.63 -3.24 11.48
N ARG A 170 18.55 -3.39 10.16
CA ARG A 170 19.52 -4.15 9.34
C ARG A 170 20.91 -3.54 9.45
N GLN A 171 21.04 -2.21 9.29
CA GLN A 171 22.31 -1.50 9.45
C GLN A 171 22.86 -1.65 10.88
N GLY A 172 22.00 -1.62 11.90
CA GLY A 172 22.38 -1.87 13.29
C GLY A 172 22.71 -3.33 13.62
N LEU A 173 22.10 -4.29 12.91
CA LEU A 173 22.42 -5.72 12.98
C LEU A 173 23.75 -6.02 12.29
N ASP A 174 23.99 -5.45 11.10
CA ASP A 174 25.24 -5.54 10.34
C ASP A 174 26.41 -4.84 11.07
N ALA A 175 26.12 -3.83 11.90
CA ALA A 175 27.09 -3.17 12.79
C ALA A 175 27.38 -3.94 14.09
N GLY A 176 26.77 -5.11 14.32
CA GLY A 176 26.90 -5.90 15.55
C GLY A 176 25.63 -5.86 16.40
N GLY A 177 24.72 -6.78 16.08
CA GLY A 177 23.37 -6.95 16.66
C GLY A 177 23.10 -6.49 18.10
N GLY A 178 21.95 -5.83 18.27
CA GLY A 178 21.27 -5.59 19.54
C GLY A 178 21.59 -4.25 20.20
N GLU A 179 22.87 -3.94 20.42
CA GLU A 179 23.27 -2.67 21.07
C GLU A 179 23.23 -1.49 20.09
N GLY A 180 23.61 -1.69 18.82
CA GLY A 180 23.73 -0.61 17.83
C GLY A 180 22.42 0.06 17.43
N ILE A 181 21.29 -0.66 17.49
CA ILE A 181 19.96 -0.12 17.15
C ILE A 181 19.50 0.91 18.18
N PHE A 182 19.60 0.59 19.47
CA PHE A 182 19.16 1.50 20.52
C PHE A 182 20.10 2.68 20.67
N GLU A 183 21.40 2.48 20.41
CA GLU A 183 22.37 3.57 20.36
C GLU A 183 22.09 4.51 19.18
N TYR A 184 21.80 3.97 17.99
CA TYR A 184 21.40 4.75 16.82
C TYR A 184 20.09 5.53 17.06
N ILE A 185 19.06 4.87 17.59
CA ILE A 185 17.78 5.47 17.95
C ILE A 185 17.99 6.60 18.97
N SER A 186 18.80 6.37 20.02
CA SER A 186 19.10 7.38 21.03
C SER A 186 19.82 8.60 20.45
N LYS A 187 20.67 8.38 19.44
CA LYS A 187 21.47 9.43 18.80
C LYS A 187 20.65 10.24 17.79
N GLN A 188 19.76 9.61 17.05
CA GLN A 188 18.85 10.26 16.09
C GLN A 188 17.73 11.02 16.80
N MET A 189 17.17 10.46 17.88
CA MET A 189 16.07 11.06 18.65
C MET A 189 16.57 11.75 19.93
N ALA A 190 17.80 12.25 19.91
CA ALA A 190 18.42 12.92 21.05
C ALA A 190 17.56 14.11 21.50
N GLY A 191 16.98 14.02 22.70
CA GLY A 191 16.09 15.03 23.29
C GLY A 191 14.59 14.71 23.21
N GLN A 192 14.17 13.69 22.46
CA GLN A 192 12.75 13.26 22.39
C GLN A 192 12.46 11.98 23.17
N VAL A 193 13.48 11.14 23.42
CA VAL A 193 13.33 9.87 24.13
C VAL A 193 14.24 9.86 25.36
N THR A 194 13.70 9.55 26.54
CA THR A 194 14.51 9.49 27.76
C THR A 194 15.33 8.19 27.82
N PRO A 195 16.45 8.17 28.56
CA PRO A 195 17.21 6.94 28.79
C PRO A 195 16.35 5.80 29.37
N GLU A 196 15.35 6.10 30.20
CA GLU A 196 14.46 5.08 30.74
C GLU A 196 13.56 4.46 29.67
N GLN A 197 13.05 5.26 28.72
CA GLN A 197 12.23 4.77 27.61
C GLN A 197 13.04 3.87 26.66
N ILE A 198 14.33 4.18 26.44
CA ILE A 198 15.24 3.33 25.65
C ILE A 198 15.45 1.98 26.33
N GLU A 199 15.68 1.98 27.65
CA GLU A 199 15.87 0.74 28.41
C GLU A 199 14.58 -0.10 28.48
N GLU A 200 13.41 0.53 28.61
CA GLU A 200 12.12 -0.15 28.54
C GLU A 200 11.89 -0.76 27.15
N ALA A 201 12.20 -0.03 26.08
CA ALA A 201 12.09 -0.52 24.71
C ALA A 201 13.04 -1.71 24.45
N ARG A 202 14.26 -1.67 24.98
CA ARG A 202 15.22 -2.79 24.92
C ARG A 202 14.67 -4.03 25.62
N LYS A 203 14.15 -3.87 26.83
CA LYS A 203 13.57 -4.98 27.60
C LYS A 203 12.35 -5.59 26.89
N LYS A 204 11.49 -4.75 26.29
CA LYS A 204 10.36 -5.22 25.47
C LYS A 204 10.85 -5.95 24.22
N TYR A 205 11.87 -5.44 23.52
CA TYR A 205 12.45 -6.08 22.35
C TYR A 205 13.02 -7.47 22.67
N GLU A 206 13.83 -7.59 23.73
CA GLU A 206 14.34 -8.88 24.20
C GLU A 206 13.18 -9.84 24.53
N GLN A 207 12.15 -9.34 25.20
CA GLN A 207 10.96 -10.11 25.50
C GLN A 207 10.26 -10.62 24.24
N TYR A 208 10.06 -9.79 23.21
CA TYR A 208 9.39 -10.19 21.97
C TYR A 208 10.23 -11.10 21.08
N SER A 209 11.55 -10.84 20.98
CA SER A 209 12.47 -11.66 20.17
C SER A 209 12.61 -13.10 20.67
N SER A 210 12.27 -13.34 21.94
CA SER A 210 12.27 -14.68 22.55
C SER A 210 10.98 -15.49 22.32
N LEU A 211 9.92 -14.88 21.78
CA LEU A 211 8.64 -15.55 21.56
C LEU A 211 8.62 -16.36 20.26
N LYS A 212 7.85 -17.45 20.25
CA LYS A 212 7.54 -18.15 18.99
C LYS A 212 6.63 -17.29 18.11
N PRO A 213 6.59 -17.52 16.78
CA PRO A 213 5.75 -16.73 15.86
C PRO A 213 4.28 -16.61 16.32
N ASP A 214 3.66 -17.71 16.74
CA ASP A 214 2.25 -17.73 17.15
C ASP A 214 2.02 -16.96 18.47
N GLU A 215 2.98 -17.05 19.39
CA GLU A 215 2.96 -16.34 20.68
C GLU A 215 3.21 -14.83 20.49
N PHE A 216 4.06 -14.46 19.53
CA PHE A 216 4.29 -13.08 19.14
C PHE A 216 3.01 -12.43 18.61
N VAL A 217 2.28 -13.10 17.71
CA VAL A 217 1.01 -12.60 17.16
C VAL A 217 -0.03 -12.41 18.26
N GLN A 218 -0.20 -13.39 19.15
CA GLN A 218 -1.15 -13.28 20.27
C GLN A 218 -0.80 -12.11 21.20
N LYS A 219 0.48 -11.93 21.51
CA LYS A 219 0.92 -10.86 22.39
C LYS A 219 0.81 -9.47 21.75
N LEU A 220 1.07 -9.37 20.44
CA LEU A 220 0.85 -8.15 19.69
C LEU A 220 -0.64 -7.77 19.69
N GLN A 221 -1.53 -8.73 19.49
CA GLN A 221 -2.98 -8.51 19.58
C GLN A 221 -3.41 -8.04 20.97
N GLU A 222 -2.87 -8.63 22.05
CA GLU A 222 -3.17 -8.23 23.43
C GLU A 222 -2.74 -6.79 23.72
N GLU A 223 -1.53 -6.40 23.30
CA GLU A 223 -1.03 -5.03 23.49
C GLU A 223 -1.79 -4.02 22.64
N MET A 224 -2.15 -4.36 21.41
CA MET A 224 -2.99 -3.50 20.57
C MET A 224 -4.39 -3.32 21.17
N ALA A 225 -4.95 -4.35 21.81
CA ALA A 225 -6.20 -4.22 22.55
C ALA A 225 -6.08 -3.27 23.75
N LYS A 226 -4.97 -3.33 24.51
CA LYS A 226 -4.70 -2.39 25.60
C LYS A 226 -4.55 -0.95 25.10
N VAL A 227 -3.89 -0.76 23.96
CA VAL A 227 -3.73 0.55 23.33
C VAL A 227 -5.09 1.09 22.86
N ALA A 228 -5.94 0.24 22.25
CA ALA A 228 -7.29 0.62 21.86
C ALA A 228 -8.17 0.99 23.07
N GLU A 229 -8.02 0.29 24.20
CA GLU A 229 -8.71 0.63 25.45
C GLU A 229 -8.22 1.95 26.06
N ALA A 230 -6.91 2.20 26.02
CA ALA A 230 -6.30 3.41 26.55
C ALA A 230 -6.55 4.66 25.69
N MET A 231 -6.86 4.49 24.41
CA MET A 231 -7.07 5.56 23.44
C MET A 231 -8.41 5.38 22.73
N PRO A 232 -9.55 5.65 23.41
CA PRO A 232 -10.89 5.42 22.86
C PRO A 232 -11.22 6.30 21.65
N GLU A 233 -10.46 7.38 21.45
CA GLU A 233 -10.55 8.27 20.28
C GLU A 233 -9.82 7.71 19.05
N MET A 234 -8.99 6.66 19.19
CA MET A 234 -8.43 6.01 18.01
C MET A 234 -9.53 5.20 17.33
N PRO A 235 -9.84 5.47 16.04
CA PRO A 235 -10.75 4.61 15.30
C PRO A 235 -10.19 3.20 15.38
N ALA A 236 -11.01 2.25 15.83
CA ALA A 236 -10.61 0.86 15.98
C ALA A 236 -9.90 0.45 14.68
N LEU A 237 -8.60 0.16 14.78
CA LEU A 237 -7.83 -0.34 13.66
C LEU A 237 -8.59 -1.55 13.14
N ASP A 238 -9.13 -1.42 11.94
CA ASP A 238 -9.94 -2.46 11.35
C ASP A 238 -9.00 -3.62 10.98
N LEU A 239 -8.74 -4.48 11.96
CA LEU A 239 -7.97 -5.71 11.80
C LEU A 239 -8.63 -6.65 10.80
N SER A 240 -9.90 -6.45 10.43
CA SER A 240 -10.51 -7.17 9.32
C SER A 240 -10.00 -6.68 7.96
N ALA A 241 -9.55 -5.42 7.84
CA ALA A 241 -8.77 -4.95 6.68
C ALA A 241 -7.33 -5.50 6.68
N LEU A 242 -6.84 -6.00 7.81
CA LEU A 242 -5.63 -6.85 7.87
C LEU A 242 -5.94 -8.33 7.55
N ALA A 243 -7.18 -8.78 7.75
CA ALA A 243 -7.61 -10.17 7.53
C ALA A 243 -8.16 -10.43 6.11
N GLY A 244 -8.73 -9.42 5.45
CA GLY A 244 -8.93 -9.40 4.01
C GLY A 244 -7.55 -9.28 3.39
N GLY A 245 -7.01 -10.42 2.92
CA GLY A 245 -5.59 -10.59 2.58
C GLY A 245 -4.99 -9.33 2.01
N ALA A 246 -3.96 -8.81 2.69
CA ALA A 246 -3.27 -7.59 2.28
C ALA A 246 -3.05 -7.64 0.77
N ALA A 247 -3.46 -6.59 0.08
CA ALA A 247 -3.26 -6.52 -1.35
C ALA A 247 -1.80 -6.90 -1.66
N THR A 248 -1.61 -7.69 -2.71
CA THR A 248 -0.28 -8.19 -3.09
C THR A 248 0.29 -7.37 -4.23
N HIS A 249 -0.56 -6.63 -4.95
CA HIS A 249 -0.21 -5.89 -6.15
C HIS A 249 -0.91 -4.53 -6.22
N GLY A 250 -0.27 -3.59 -6.89
CA GLY A 250 -0.75 -2.22 -7.03
C GLY A 250 -0.93 -1.81 -8.46
N VAL A 251 -1.94 -0.99 -8.69
CA VAL A 251 -2.15 -0.33 -9.98
C VAL A 251 -2.34 1.17 -9.74
N LEU A 252 -1.57 2.00 -10.45
CA LEU A 252 -1.84 3.43 -10.58
C LEU A 252 -2.36 3.72 -11.97
N ILE A 253 -3.49 4.40 -12.04
CA ILE A 253 -4.17 4.77 -13.28
C ILE A 253 -4.27 6.29 -13.34
N ALA A 254 -3.63 6.89 -14.35
CA ALA A 254 -3.84 8.29 -14.68
C ALA A 254 -5.06 8.42 -15.59
N VAL A 255 -6.10 9.10 -15.11
CA VAL A 255 -7.31 9.39 -15.86
C VAL A 255 -7.24 10.82 -16.38
N GLN A 256 -7.50 11.02 -17.67
CA GLN A 256 -7.49 12.34 -18.31
C GLN A 256 -8.87 12.71 -18.83
N ASP A 257 -9.30 13.93 -18.53
CA ASP A 257 -10.46 14.60 -19.10
C ASP A 257 -10.06 15.97 -19.70
N ALA A 258 -11.04 16.78 -20.09
CA ALA A 258 -10.80 18.11 -20.67
C ALA A 258 -10.15 19.13 -19.71
N ARG A 259 -10.14 18.89 -18.39
CA ARG A 259 -9.55 19.77 -17.37
C ARG A 259 -8.10 19.42 -17.09
N GLY A 260 -7.74 18.14 -17.19
CA GLY A 260 -6.39 17.66 -16.96
C GLY A 260 -6.37 16.16 -16.71
N ALA A 261 -5.33 15.70 -16.02
CA ALA A 261 -5.16 14.32 -15.64
C ALA A 261 -4.82 14.16 -14.16
N TYR A 262 -5.54 13.27 -13.49
CA TYR A 262 -5.38 12.95 -12.07
C TYR A 262 -5.08 11.46 -11.90
N LEU A 263 -4.58 11.09 -10.71
CA LEU A 263 -4.13 9.74 -10.42
C LEU A 263 -5.15 9.01 -9.54
N LEU A 264 -5.46 7.75 -9.90
CA LEU A 264 -6.24 6.82 -9.09
C LEU A 264 -5.36 5.65 -8.68
N GLY A 265 -5.45 5.28 -7.39
CA GLY A 265 -4.70 4.17 -6.82
C GLY A 265 -5.61 2.99 -6.50
N TRP A 266 -5.16 1.79 -6.85
CA TRP A 266 -5.87 0.56 -6.58
C TRP A 266 -4.94 -0.47 -5.98
N GLY A 267 -5.37 -1.08 -4.88
CA GLY A 267 -4.76 -2.29 -4.35
C GLY A 267 -5.48 -3.52 -4.88
N ALA A 268 -4.72 -4.52 -5.33
CA ALA A 268 -5.23 -5.74 -5.92
C ALA A 268 -4.84 -6.97 -5.08
N SER A 269 -5.83 -7.83 -4.81
CA SER A 269 -5.67 -9.10 -4.11
C SER A 269 -6.24 -10.22 -4.96
N GLN A 270 -5.52 -11.33 -5.06
CA GLN A 270 -5.97 -12.51 -5.78
C GLN A 270 -6.80 -13.42 -4.87
N THR A 271 -8.01 -13.80 -5.30
CA THR A 271 -8.87 -14.78 -4.63
C THR A 271 -9.20 -15.91 -5.59
N GLY A 272 -8.48 -17.03 -5.47
CA GLY A 272 -8.57 -18.10 -6.47
C GLY A 272 -7.96 -17.65 -7.80
N ASP A 273 -8.75 -17.75 -8.88
CA ASP A 273 -8.33 -17.30 -10.21
C ASP A 273 -8.71 -15.84 -10.49
N ASP A 274 -9.48 -15.22 -9.61
CA ASP A 274 -10.00 -13.87 -9.77
C ASP A 274 -9.17 -12.83 -9.01
N TRP A 275 -9.18 -11.61 -9.53
CA TRP A 275 -8.57 -10.45 -8.89
C TRP A 275 -9.64 -9.50 -8.38
N THR A 276 -9.49 -9.08 -7.12
CA THR A 276 -10.35 -8.10 -6.47
C THR A 276 -9.56 -6.82 -6.20
N PHE A 277 -10.16 -5.67 -6.48
CA PHE A 277 -9.56 -4.36 -6.30
C PHE A 277 -10.19 -3.60 -5.14
N SER A 278 -9.34 -2.90 -4.42
CA SER A 278 -9.65 -2.02 -3.29
C SER A 278 -9.12 -0.62 -3.58
N ASN A 279 -9.79 0.41 -3.08
CA ASN A 279 -9.28 1.78 -3.21
C ASN A 279 -7.95 1.91 -2.46
N ALA A 280 -6.92 2.42 -3.13
CA ALA A 280 -5.65 2.75 -2.50
C ALA A 280 -5.37 4.27 -2.60
N PRO A 281 -4.67 4.85 -1.62
CA PRO A 281 -4.23 6.24 -1.70
C PRO A 281 -3.41 6.49 -2.96
N ALA A 282 -3.57 7.66 -3.56
CA ALA A 282 -2.79 8.10 -4.70
C ALA A 282 -2.31 9.54 -4.50
N ALA A 283 -1.24 9.89 -5.23
CA ALA A 283 -0.71 11.23 -5.27
C ALA A 283 -1.79 12.20 -5.74
N GLU A 284 -2.03 13.23 -4.94
CA GLU A 284 -2.93 14.32 -5.30
C GLU A 284 -2.30 15.22 -6.37
N GLY A 285 -3.17 15.98 -7.03
CA GLY A 285 -2.80 16.98 -8.02
C GLY A 285 -3.27 16.64 -9.42
N GLU A 286 -3.19 17.65 -10.28
CA GLU A 286 -3.58 17.57 -11.68
C GLU A 286 -2.36 17.85 -12.55
N ARG A 287 -2.21 17.07 -13.63
CA ARG A 287 -1.21 17.32 -14.68
C ARG A 287 -1.91 17.65 -15.99
N PRO A 288 -1.25 18.34 -16.94
CA PRO A 288 -1.87 18.66 -18.22
C PRO A 288 -2.27 17.46 -19.09
N ARG A 289 -1.74 16.26 -18.82
CA ARG A 289 -2.00 15.03 -19.59
C ARG A 289 -1.67 13.77 -18.79
N ALA A 290 -2.29 12.64 -19.12
CA ALA A 290 -2.07 11.36 -18.44
C ALA A 290 -0.60 10.91 -18.49
N SER A 291 0.07 11.05 -19.65
CA SER A 291 1.49 10.67 -19.79
C SER A 291 2.45 11.52 -18.97
N ALA A 292 2.00 12.65 -18.42
CA ALA A 292 2.84 13.40 -17.49
C ALA A 292 3.02 12.64 -16.16
N TRP A 293 2.20 11.63 -15.87
CA TRP A 293 2.34 10.75 -14.69
C TRP A 293 3.29 9.56 -14.92
N ASP A 294 3.79 9.37 -16.14
CA ASP A 294 4.71 8.27 -16.45
C ASP A 294 5.98 8.34 -15.61
N GLY A 295 6.48 7.19 -15.19
CA GLY A 295 7.68 7.09 -14.36
C GLY A 295 7.49 7.50 -12.89
N ILE A 296 6.27 7.81 -12.43
CA ILE A 296 6.02 8.08 -11.01
C ILE A 296 6.31 6.86 -10.13
N GLY A 297 6.12 5.65 -10.68
CA GLY A 297 6.38 4.40 -9.98
C GLY A 297 5.57 4.27 -8.69
N LEU A 298 6.14 3.58 -7.70
CA LEU A 298 5.51 3.37 -6.39
C LEU A 298 5.29 4.68 -5.61
N LEU A 299 6.05 5.74 -5.90
CA LEU A 299 5.87 7.04 -5.22
C LEU A 299 4.46 7.60 -5.42
N GLY A 300 3.77 7.19 -6.48
CA GLY A 300 2.39 7.58 -6.72
C GLY A 300 1.40 7.10 -5.66
N PHE A 301 1.75 6.15 -4.79
CA PHE A 301 0.95 5.77 -3.62
C PHE A 301 1.32 6.54 -2.34
N GLN A 302 2.48 7.22 -2.30
CA GLN A 302 3.06 7.77 -1.07
C GLN A 302 2.79 9.27 -0.87
N TYR A 303 2.39 10.02 -1.90
CA TYR A 303 2.28 11.48 -1.78
C TYR A 303 1.13 11.96 -0.87
N THR A 304 0.16 11.11 -0.52
CA THR A 304 -0.93 11.50 0.38
C THR A 304 -0.46 11.62 1.84
N THR A 305 0.56 10.86 2.27
CA THR A 305 0.99 10.89 3.69
C THR A 305 1.88 12.09 4.03
N MET A 306 2.49 12.76 3.06
CA MET A 306 3.30 13.96 3.34
C MET A 306 2.48 15.26 3.48
N ASN A 307 1.19 15.24 3.15
CA ASN A 307 0.27 16.33 3.52
C ASN A 307 -0.38 16.10 4.91
N ALA A 308 0.19 15.20 5.73
CA ALA A 308 -0.16 15.08 7.14
C ALA A 308 0.12 16.37 7.95
N GLY A 309 0.85 17.34 7.39
CA GLY A 309 1.00 18.68 7.98
C GLY A 309 -0.34 19.36 8.27
N ALA A 310 -1.35 19.19 7.41
CA ALA A 310 -2.69 19.73 7.66
C ALA A 310 -3.44 18.99 8.78
N LEU A 311 -3.17 17.69 8.94
CA LEU A 311 -3.76 16.88 10.01
C LEU A 311 -3.08 17.16 11.36
N PHE A 312 -1.78 17.50 11.36
CA PHE A 312 -1.07 18.01 12.54
C PHE A 312 -1.47 19.46 12.87
N ASP A 313 -1.69 20.33 11.87
CA ASP A 313 -2.15 21.69 12.14
C ASP A 313 -3.55 21.70 12.78
N ASP A 314 -4.47 20.83 12.34
CA ASP A 314 -5.84 20.77 12.90
C ASP A 314 -5.87 20.05 14.28
N LEU A 315 -5.04 19.01 14.47
CA LEU A 315 -4.95 18.27 15.74
C LEU A 315 -4.25 19.08 16.84
N PHE A 316 -3.40 20.05 16.49
CA PHE A 316 -2.68 20.91 17.45
C PHE A 316 -3.22 22.35 17.52
N ALA A 317 -4.08 22.79 16.60
CA ALA A 317 -4.73 24.10 16.65
C ALA A 317 -5.65 24.28 17.87
N ASP A 318 -6.26 23.19 18.37
CA ASP A 318 -7.19 23.21 19.50
C ASP A 318 -6.55 22.85 20.85
N LEU A 319 -5.23 22.72 20.94
CA LEU A 319 -4.54 22.52 22.22
C LEU A 319 -4.22 23.87 22.89
N PRO A 320 -4.96 24.30 23.93
CA PRO A 320 -4.65 25.52 24.63
C PRO A 320 -3.35 25.38 25.42
N GLY A 321 -2.29 26.09 24.98
CA GLY A 321 -1.18 26.47 25.86
C GLY A 321 0.21 25.90 25.54
N VAL A 322 0.45 25.33 24.36
CA VAL A 322 1.81 24.90 23.97
C VAL A 322 2.38 25.90 22.95
N LEU A 323 3.30 26.75 23.44
CA LEU A 323 4.10 27.80 22.76
C LEU A 323 3.54 29.24 22.78
N PRO A 324 3.86 30.03 23.81
CA PRO A 324 3.84 31.49 23.70
C PRO A 324 5.08 31.97 22.94
N GLY A 325 4.91 32.55 21.76
CA GLY A 325 5.91 33.46 21.18
C GLY A 325 6.52 33.11 19.82
N ALA A 326 5.86 32.32 18.97
CA ALA A 326 6.23 32.27 17.55
C ALA A 326 5.38 33.28 16.77
N ASP A 327 5.93 34.48 16.57
CA ASP A 327 5.39 35.47 15.65
C ASP A 327 5.31 34.87 14.24
N SER A 328 4.11 34.47 13.81
CA SER A 328 3.85 34.13 12.41
C SER A 328 4.03 35.38 11.55
N PRO A 329 4.93 35.37 10.56
CA PRO A 329 5.07 36.50 9.65
C PRO A 329 3.79 36.66 8.83
N GLY A 330 3.28 37.89 8.84
CA GLY A 330 1.94 38.27 8.42
C GLY A 330 1.47 37.69 7.08
N SER A 331 0.30 37.05 7.13
CA SER A 331 -0.58 36.88 5.97
C SER A 331 -1.13 38.25 5.59
N SER A 332 -0.47 38.90 4.63
CA SER A 332 -0.99 40.10 3.97
C SER A 332 -2.20 39.72 3.13
N ASP A 333 -3.36 40.14 3.61
CA ASP A 333 -4.63 40.30 2.90
C ASP A 333 -4.46 41.29 1.72
N PRO A 334 -4.76 40.92 0.46
CA PRO A 334 -4.97 41.87 -0.60
C PRO A 334 -6.44 41.85 -1.03
N GLY A 335 -7.16 42.89 -0.62
CA GLY A 335 -8.47 43.21 -1.13
C GLY A 335 -8.50 43.36 -2.66
N SER A 336 -9.61 42.92 -3.26
CA SER A 336 -10.06 43.39 -4.56
C SER A 336 -10.65 44.80 -4.42
N PRO A 337 -10.40 45.73 -5.37
CA PRO A 337 -11.16 45.67 -6.63
C PRO A 337 -10.40 46.09 -7.91
N SER A 338 -10.91 45.53 -9.02
CA SER A 338 -10.98 46.08 -10.38
C SER A 338 -9.79 46.87 -10.95
N SER A 339 -9.12 46.25 -11.93
CA SER A 339 -8.61 46.89 -13.16
C SER A 339 -8.33 45.81 -14.21
N GLU A 340 -9.12 45.78 -15.30
CA GLU A 340 -8.82 45.02 -16.52
C GLU A 340 -7.44 45.40 -17.08
N PRO A 341 -6.52 44.44 -17.30
CA PRO A 341 -5.40 44.62 -18.21
C PRO A 341 -5.85 44.18 -19.62
N GLY A 342 -5.59 45.05 -20.60
CA GLY A 342 -6.02 44.87 -21.99
C GLY A 342 -5.66 43.52 -22.61
N ARG A 343 -6.61 42.96 -23.37
CA ARG A 343 -6.41 41.80 -24.25
C ARG A 343 -5.28 42.08 -25.24
N GLU A 344 -4.14 41.42 -25.06
CA GLU A 344 -3.16 41.25 -26.12
C GLU A 344 -3.73 40.32 -27.22
N PRO A 345 -3.38 40.53 -28.50
CA PRO A 345 -3.87 39.70 -29.61
C PRO A 345 -3.45 38.24 -29.43
N GLY A 346 -4.45 37.35 -29.38
CA GLY A 346 -4.26 35.92 -29.19
C GLY A 346 -3.44 35.29 -30.31
N ARG A 347 -2.28 34.75 -29.97
CA ARG A 347 -1.40 33.99 -30.85
C ARG A 347 -1.79 32.52 -30.81
N LYS A 348 -2.18 31.93 -31.95
CA LYS A 348 -2.57 30.51 -32.03
C LYS A 348 -1.53 29.72 -32.82
N ASN A 349 -1.08 28.60 -32.26
CA ASN A 349 -0.14 27.70 -32.93
C ASN A 349 -0.91 26.74 -33.83
N THR A 350 -0.61 26.76 -35.13
CA THR A 350 -1.15 25.81 -36.11
C THR A 350 -0.03 24.90 -36.62
N PRO A 351 -0.34 23.76 -37.27
CA PRO A 351 0.67 22.88 -37.87
C PRO A 351 1.60 23.58 -38.88
N SER A 352 1.22 24.76 -39.38
CA SER A 352 2.01 25.56 -40.33
C SER A 352 2.77 26.72 -39.67
N GLY A 353 2.80 26.79 -38.33
CA GLY A 353 3.47 27.83 -37.56
C GLY A 353 2.52 28.78 -36.80
N PRO A 354 3.09 29.70 -36.00
CA PRO A 354 2.31 30.63 -35.18
C PRO A 354 1.64 31.71 -36.05
N VAL A 355 0.32 31.86 -35.92
CA VAL A 355 -0.47 32.90 -36.61
C VAL A 355 -1.04 33.87 -35.57
N ASN A 356 -0.89 35.17 -35.83
CA ASN A 356 -1.50 36.24 -35.03
C ASN A 356 -2.92 36.49 -35.57
N ILE A 357 -3.94 36.44 -34.71
CA ILE A 357 -5.32 36.72 -35.08
C ILE A 357 -5.60 38.21 -34.82
N PRO A 358 -5.90 39.04 -35.84
CA PRO A 358 -6.35 40.40 -35.64
C PRO A 358 -7.75 40.43 -35.01
N GLY A 359 -7.96 41.33 -34.04
CA GLY A 359 -9.13 41.48 -33.17
C GLY A 359 -10.50 41.05 -33.71
N GLY A 360 -11.17 40.18 -32.93
CA GLY A 360 -12.61 39.98 -32.99
C GLY A 360 -13.29 40.81 -31.90
N SER A 361 -14.16 41.73 -32.32
CA SER A 361 -15.06 42.54 -31.47
C SER A 361 -16.04 41.71 -30.66
#